data_AF-F2JTB9-F1
#
_entry.id   AF-F2JTB9-F1
#
_cell.length_a   1.000
_cell.length_b   1.000
_cell.length_c   1.000
_cell.angle_alpha   90.00
_cell.angle_beta   90.00
_cell.angle_gamma   90.00
#
_symmetry.space_group_name_H-M   'P 1'
#
loop_
_entity.id
_entity.type
_entity.pdbx_description
1 polymer ?
#
loop_
_entity_poly.entity_id
_entity_poly.type
_entity_poly.pdbx_seq_one_letter_code
_entity_poly.pdbx_strand_id
1 'polypeptide(L)' 'MRYLLICLTLLLLAGCSSLSGNQCGISDCNRPISTHENLVIWWGTGMRSNLEKDTTEYALVPR' A
#
# COMPACT_ATOMS: atom_id res chain seq x y z
N MET A 1 1.27 -22.73 -36.83
CA MET A 1 0.44 -21.57 -36.40
C MET A 1 -0.17 -21.74 -35.01
N ARG A 2 -0.86 -22.85 -34.69
CA ARG A 2 -1.52 -23.05 -33.39
C ARG A 2 -0.59 -22.93 -32.16
N TYR A 3 0.62 -23.48 -32.22
CA TYR A 3 1.62 -23.37 -31.14
C TYR A 3 2.19 -21.96 -30.95
N LEU A 4 2.24 -21.18 -32.03
CA LEU A 4 2.75 -19.81 -32.02
C LEU A 4 1.78 -18.88 -31.28
N LEU A 5 0.48 -19.08 -31.47
CA LEU A 5 -0.57 -18.37 -30.73
C LEU A 5 -0.56 -18.70 -29.23
N ILE A 6 -0.33 -19.97 -28.88
CA ILE A 6 -0.26 -20.40 -27.47
C ILE A 6 0.94 -19.74 -26.75
N CYS A 7 2.12 -19.73 -27.39
CA CYS A 7 3.29 -19.02 -26.84
C CYS A 7 3.02 -17.53 -26.67
N LEU A 8 2.38 -16.89 -27.67
CA LEU A 8 2.04 -15.47 -27.59
C LEU A 8 1.13 -15.17 -26.41
N THR A 9 0.09 -15.99 -26.19
CA THR A 9 -0.83 -15.81 -25.06
C THR A 9 -0.15 -15.99 -23.71
N LEU A 10 0.78 -16.95 -23.59
CA LEU A 10 1.52 -17.17 -22.35
C LEU A 10 2.48 -16.00 -22.02
N LEU A 11 3.12 -15.42 -23.04
CA LEU A 11 3.96 -14.23 -22.86
C LEU A 11 3.14 -13.00 -22.43
N LEU A 12 1.93 -12.80 -22.98
CA LEU A 12 1.07 -11.69 -22.58
C LEU A 12 0.56 -11.83 -21.14
N LEU A 13 0.29 -13.04 -20.66
CA LEU A 13 -0.18 -13.27 -19.29
C LEU A 13 0.92 -13.05 -18.23
N ALA A 14 2.18 -13.35 -18.55
CA ALA A 14 3.30 -13.18 -17.62
C ALA A 14 3.59 -11.70 -17.27
N GLY A 15 3.26 -10.76 -18.16
CA GLY A 15 3.44 -9.33 -17.91
C GLY A 15 2.46 -8.74 -16.90
N CYS A 16 1.30 -9.37 -16.67
CA CYS A 16 0.24 -8.82 -15.83
C CYS A 16 0.49 -9.01 -14.33
N SER A 17 1.23 -10.05 -13.94
CA SER A 17 1.61 -10.29 -12.54
C SER A 17 2.87 -9.53 -12.11
N SER A 18 3.58 -8.89 -13.05
CA SER A 18 4.87 -8.21 -12.80
C SER A 18 4.73 -6.71 -12.51
N LEU A 19 3.51 -6.16 -12.50
CA LEU A 19 3.28 -4.78 -12.02
C LEU A 19 3.39 -4.74 -10.49
N SER A 20 4.62 -4.87 -10.01
CA SER A 20 4.99 -4.80 -8.61
C SER A 20 5.19 -3.36 -8.12
N GLY A 21 4.64 -2.37 -8.86
CA GLY A 21 4.78 -0.94 -8.56
C GLY A 21 3.97 -0.47 -7.35
N ASN A 22 2.97 -1.25 -6.94
CA ASN A 22 2.13 -0.99 -5.76
C ASN A 22 2.27 -2.09 -4.70
N GLN A 23 3.47 -2.66 -4.56
CA GLN A 23 3.72 -3.51 -3.41
C GLN A 23 3.80 -2.61 -2.18
N CYS A 24 2.81 -2.69 -1.29
CA CYS A 24 2.94 -2.15 0.05
C CYS A 24 4.26 -2.66 0.63
N GLY A 25 5.18 -1.75 0.94
CA GLY A 25 6.40 -2.12 1.65
C GLY A 25 6.02 -2.69 3.02
N ILE A 26 6.94 -3.42 3.67
CA ILE A 26 6.73 -3.89 5.04
C ILE A 26 6.31 -2.74 5.97
N SER A 27 6.82 -1.53 5.72
CA SER A 27 6.43 -0.29 6.38
C SER A 27 4.98 0.13 6.16
N ASP A 28 4.41 -0.13 4.98
CA ASP A 28 3.01 0.14 4.66
C ASP A 28 2.07 -0.97 5.14
N CYS A 29 2.56 -2.21 5.20
CA CYS A 29 1.82 -3.35 5.72
C CYS A 29 1.74 -3.37 7.26
N ASN A 30 2.71 -2.77 7.95
CA ASN A 30 2.75 -2.70 9.41
C ASN A 30 2.08 -1.43 9.98
N ARG A 31 1.09 -0.88 9.28
CA ARG A 31 0.32 0.26 9.75
C ARG A 31 -0.65 -0.18 10.86
N PRO A 32 -0.74 0.56 11.97
CA PRO A 32 -1.70 0.25 13.04
C PRO A 32 -3.13 0.32 12.53
N ILE A 33 -3.94 -0.64 12.97
CA ILE A 33 -5.37 -0.74 12.69
C ILE A 33 -6.19 -0.37 13.92
N SER A 34 -7.38 0.18 13.70
CA SER A 34 -8.31 0.49 14.79
C SER A 34 -8.79 -0.79 15.47
N THR A 35 -8.86 -0.76 16.79
CA THR A 35 -9.35 -1.86 17.63
C THR A 35 -10.53 -1.38 18.48
N HIS A 36 -11.04 -2.24 19.37
CA HIS A 36 -12.09 -1.87 20.31
C HIS A 36 -11.61 -0.85 21.35
N GLU A 37 -10.32 -0.85 21.68
CA GLU A 37 -9.73 0.01 22.71
C GLU A 37 -9.17 1.31 22.12
N ASN A 38 -8.69 1.28 20.88
CA ASN A 38 -7.97 2.39 20.26
C ASN A 38 -8.42 2.65 18.83
N LEU A 39 -8.75 3.91 18.53
CA LEU A 39 -9.00 4.41 17.18
C LEU A 39 -7.70 4.97 16.58
N VAL A 40 -7.36 4.57 15.36
CA VAL A 40 -6.22 5.11 14.61
C VAL A 40 -6.70 6.20 13.66
N ILE A 41 -6.17 7.42 13.79
CA ILE A 41 -6.46 8.55 12.90
C ILE A 41 -5.23 8.84 12.05
N TRP A 42 -5.37 8.76 10.72
CA TRP A 42 -4.30 9.01 9.76
C TRP A 42 -4.40 10.42 9.17
N TRP A 43 -3.29 11.15 9.20
CA TRP A 43 -3.23 12.52 8.65
C TRP A 43 -2.63 12.50 7.25
N GLY A 44 -3.32 13.12 6.29
CA GLY A 44 -2.77 13.30 4.94
C GLY A 44 -1.53 14.22 4.95
N THR A 45 -0.65 14.08 3.97
CA THR A 45 0.60 14.85 3.87
C THR A 45 0.38 16.38 3.89
N GLY A 46 -0.69 16.87 3.28
CA GLY A 46 -1.06 18.29 3.32
C GLY A 46 -1.41 18.81 4.72
N MET A 47 -1.96 17.95 5.58
CA MET A 47 -2.31 18.29 6.96
C MET A 47 -1.08 18.32 7.88
N ARG A 48 0.05 17.76 7.42
CA ARG A 48 1.33 17.69 8.14
C ARG A 48 2.29 18.84 7.81
N SER A 49 1.92 19.70 6.87
CA SER A 49 2.76 20.78 6.33
C SER A 49 3.28 21.79 7.37
N ASN A 50 2.60 21.90 8.52
CA ASN A 50 2.99 22.79 9.62
C ASN A 50 3.43 22.04 10.89
N LEU A 51 3.62 20.71 10.82
CA LEU A 51 4.06 19.91 11.96
C LEU A 51 5.56 19.62 11.84
N GLU A 52 6.26 19.53 12.98
CA GLU A 52 7.68 19.21 13.00
C GLU A 52 7.95 17.89 12.27
N LYS A 53 9.14 17.78 11.68
CA LYS A 53 9.55 16.65 10.83
C LYS A 53 9.46 15.28 11.54
N ASP A 54 9.41 15.28 12.87
CA ASP A 54 9.33 14.08 13.71
C ASP A 54 7.90 13.72 14.15
N THR A 55 6.88 14.37 13.58
CA THR A 55 5.50 14.10 13.96
C THR A 55 4.99 12.83 13.28
N THR A 56 4.52 11.86 14.06
CA THR A 56 3.95 10.60 13.59
C THR A 56 2.83 10.83 12.58
N GLU A 57 2.73 9.95 11.58
CA GLU A 57 1.72 10.04 10.51
C GLU A 57 0.29 9.77 10.99
N TYR A 58 0.16 9.32 12.23
CA TYR A 58 -1.09 8.90 12.84
C TYR A 58 -1.13 9.25 14.33
N ALA A 59 -2.34 9.29 14.88
CA ALA A 59 -2.62 9.37 16.30
C ALA A 59 -3.43 8.14 16.76
N LEU A 60 -3.16 7.67 17.98
CA LEU A 60 -3.97 6.66 18.66
C LEU A 60 -4.85 7.34 19.69
N VAL A 61 -6.16 7.16 19.58
CA VAL A 61 -7.15 7.76 20.47
C VAL A 61 -7.86 6.65 21.24
N PRO A 62 -7.79 6.62 22.58
CA PRO A 62 -8.55 5.65 23.36
C PRO A 62 -10.05 5.93 23.23
N ARG A 63 -10.86 4.87 23.21
CA ARG A 63 -12.33 4.97 23.22
C ARG A 63 -12.93 4.91 24.62
#